data_AF-A0A2N8M8R6-F1
#
_entry.id   AF-A0A2N8M8R6-F1
#
_cell.length_a   1.000
_cell.length_b   1.000
_cell.length_c   1.000
_cell.angle_alpha   90.00
_cell.angle_beta   90.00
_cell.angle_gamma   90.00
#
_symmetry.space_group_name_H-M   'P 1'
#
loop_
_entity.id
_entity.type
_entity.pdbx_description
1 polymer ?
#
loop_
_entity_poly.entity_id
_entity_poly.type
_entity_poly.pdbx_seq_one_letter_code
_entity_poly.pdbx_strand_id
1 'polypeptide(L)' 'MITSCQKTNAIVIPPSSENHAHSVALFAIYYNFVRIHKTLRTTPAMAADVTKRLWEIGDIVDVLEAWEKSN' A
#
# COMPACT_ATOMS: atom_id res chain seq x y z
N MET A 1 22.26 -3.02 -31.40
CA MET A 1 21.68 -4.38 -31.35
C MET A 1 21.86 -4.91 -29.93
N ILE A 2 20.95 -4.54 -29.02
CA ILE A 2 20.96 -5.07 -27.66
C ILE A 2 19.92 -6.19 -27.60
N THR A 3 20.50 -7.38 -27.53
CA THR A 3 19.99 -8.70 -27.17
C THR A 3 18.55 -8.76 -26.63
N SER A 4 17.75 -9.50 -27.40
CA SER A 4 16.62 -10.29 -26.91
C SER A 4 17.07 -11.22 -25.78
N CYS A 5 16.46 -11.12 -24.61
CA CYS A 5 16.36 -12.22 -23.66
C CYS A 5 15.08 -12.03 -22.85
N GLN A 6 13.96 -12.40 -23.48
CA GLN A 6 12.72 -12.63 -22.78
C GLN A 6 12.87 -13.91 -21.94
N LYS A 7 12.63 -13.76 -20.64
CA LYS A 7 11.96 -14.74 -19.76
C LYS A 7 12.79 -15.90 -19.22
N THR A 8 13.32 -15.72 -18.01
CA THR A 8 13.36 -16.76 -16.98
C THR A 8 13.19 -16.17 -15.58
N ASN A 9 12.17 -16.70 -14.89
CA ASN A 9 11.95 -16.68 -13.44
C ASN A 9 11.41 -15.40 -12.78
N ALA A 10 10.32 -15.65 -12.04
CA ALA A 10 9.49 -14.70 -11.32
C ALA A 10 10.23 -13.98 -10.18
N ILE A 11 9.73 -12.77 -9.87
CA ILE A 11 10.07 -11.92 -8.72
C ILE A 11 11.49 -11.35 -8.76
N VAL A 12 11.69 -10.34 -9.61
CA VAL A 12 12.69 -9.30 -9.38
C VAL A 12 12.14 -8.00 -9.95
N ILE A 13 11.41 -7.27 -9.12
CA ILE A 13 10.97 -5.92 -9.44
C ILE A 13 12.23 -5.02 -9.39
N PRO A 14 12.61 -4.32 -10.48
CA PRO A 14 13.83 -3.51 -10.52
C PRO A 14 13.76 -2.30 -9.56
N PRO A 15 14.90 -1.74 -9.08
CA PRO A 15 14.93 -0.58 -8.20
C PRO A 15 14.63 0.71 -8.97
N SER A 16 13.45 0.79 -9.57
CA SER A 16 12.88 2.03 -10.10
C SER A 16 12.28 2.83 -8.94
N SER A 17 12.42 4.16 -8.99
CA SER A 17 11.80 5.09 -8.02
C SER A 17 10.30 4.86 -7.85
N GLU A 18 9.65 4.43 -8.94
CA GLU A 18 8.24 4.06 -8.97
C GLU A 18 7.93 2.91 -8.01
N ASN A 19 8.73 1.83 -8.02
CA ASN A 19 8.50 0.68 -7.13
C ASN A 19 8.71 1.03 -5.65
N HIS A 20 9.65 1.94 -5.38
CA HIS A 20 9.84 2.49 -4.04
C HIS A 20 8.63 3.33 -3.59
N ALA A 21 8.10 4.17 -4.48
CA ALA A 21 6.91 4.99 -4.20
C ALA A 21 5.68 4.13 -3.89
N HIS A 22 5.44 3.05 -4.65
CA HIS A 22 4.34 2.12 -4.38
C HIS A 22 4.51 1.42 -3.02
N SER A 23 5.72 0.99 -2.67
CA SER A 23 6.01 0.37 -1.35
C SER A 23 5.77 1.32 -0.18
N VAL A 24 6.22 2.58 -0.31
CA VAL A 24 6.00 3.61 0.72
C VAL A 24 4.51 3.94 0.88
N ALA A 25 3.76 3.98 -0.23
CA ALA A 25 2.32 4.22 -0.18
C ALA A 25 1.59 3.11 0.60
N LEU A 26 1.90 1.84 0.31
CA LEU A 26 1.33 0.71 1.04
C LEU A 26 1.68 0.75 2.54
N PHE A 27 2.93 1.08 2.86
CA PHE A 27 3.37 1.21 4.25
C PHE A 27 2.65 2.36 4.98
N ALA A 28 2.49 3.50 4.33
CA ALA A 28 1.81 4.66 4.89
C ALA A 28 0.34 4.36 5.20
N ILE A 29 -0.37 3.66 4.31
CA ILE A 29 -1.76 3.25 4.55
C ILE A 29 -1.84 2.29 5.74
N TYR A 30 -1.00 1.25 5.77
CA TYR A 30 -1.01 0.29 6.88
C TYR A 30 -0.72 0.94 8.24
N TYR A 31 0.26 1.83 8.30
CA TYR A 31 0.67 2.49 9.55
C TYR A 31 -0.38 3.45 10.10
N ASN A 32 -1.14 4.10 9.21
CA ASN A 32 -2.15 5.10 9.57
C ASN A 32 -3.55 4.51 9.84
N PHE A 33 -3.91 3.40 9.18
CA PHE A 33 -5.28 2.88 9.24
C PHE A 33 -5.42 1.57 10.03
N VAL A 34 -4.41 0.69 10.02
CA VAL A 34 -4.50 -0.66 10.61
C VAL A 34 -3.74 -0.75 11.94
N ARG A 35 -2.55 -0.15 12.02
CA ARG A 35 -1.68 -0.29 13.20
C ARG A 35 -2.18 0.54 14.38
N ILE A 36 -2.52 -0.14 15.49
CA ILE A 36 -2.79 0.51 16.78
C ILE A 36 -1.46 0.93 17.42
N HIS A 37 -1.29 2.22 17.68
CA HIS A 37 -0.07 2.72 18.32
C HIS A 37 -0.14 2.56 19.83
N LYS A 38 0.96 2.13 20.44
CA LYS A 38 1.05 1.92 21.89
C LYS A 38 0.83 3.22 22.69
N THR A 39 1.27 4.36 22.17
CA THR A 39 1.20 5.66 22.84
C THR A 39 -0.19 6.27 22.75
N LEU A 40 -0.76 6.29 21.55
CA LEU A 40 -2.08 6.89 21.27
C LEU A 40 -3.25 5.96 21.65
N ARG A 41 -2.98 4.65 21.83
CA ARG A 41 -3.96 3.58 22.09
C ARG A 41 -5.06 3.45 21.02
N THR A 42 -4.93 4.21 19.94
CA THR A 42 -5.83 4.29 18.79
C THR A 42 -4.99 4.40 17.50
N THR A 43 -5.61 4.26 16.33
CA THR A 43 -4.91 4.46 15.05
C THR A 43 -4.76 5.95 14.75
N PRO A 44 -3.72 6.38 14.01
CA PRO A 44 -3.49 7.79 13.70
C PRO A 44 -4.65 8.39 12.90
N ALA A 45 -5.25 7.63 11.98
CA ALA A 45 -6.42 8.06 11.21
C ALA A 45 -7.64 8.31 12.11
N MET A 46 -7.82 7.53 13.18
CA MET A 46 -8.89 7.78 14.17
C MET A 46 -8.56 8.98 15.07
N ALA A 47 -7.28 9.18 15.42
CA ALA A 47 -6.86 10.36 16.18
C ALA A 47 -7.04 11.67 15.38
N ALA A 48 -6.92 11.59 14.05
CA ALA A 48 -7.14 12.70 13.13
C ALA A 48 -8.60 12.81 12.64
N ASP A 49 -9.53 12.02 13.18
CA ASP A 49 -10.96 11.93 12.79
C ASP A 49 -11.19 11.69 11.27
N VAL A 50 -10.21 11.10 10.58
CA VAL A 50 -10.31 10.74 9.17
C VAL A 50 -11.24 9.55 8.99
N THR A 51 -11.23 8.62 9.96
CA THR A 51 -12.11 7.45 9.97
C THR A 51 -12.64 7.20 11.38
N LYS A 52 -13.89 6.72 11.46
CA LYS A 52 -14.53 6.34 12.74
C LYS A 52 -14.52 4.82 13.00
N ARG A 53 -14.06 4.05 12.01
CA ARG A 53 -13.94 2.59 12.06
C ARG A 53 -12.48 2.20 11.88
N LEU A 54 -12.10 1.10 12.51
CA LEU A 54 -10.82 0.43 12.25
C LEU A 54 -10.88 -0.21 10.86
N TRP A 55 -9.81 -0.06 10.10
CA TRP A 55 -9.68 -0.67 8.78
C TRP A 55 -8.96 -2.00 8.88
N GLU A 56 -9.40 -2.97 8.09
CA GLU A 56 -8.68 -4.23 7.89
C GLU A 56 -7.87 -4.17 6.58
N ILE A 57 -6.98 -5.15 6.38
CA ILE A 57 -6.24 -5.28 5.10
C ILE A 57 -7.23 -5.38 3.91
N GLY A 58 -8.39 -6.00 4.10
CA GLY A 58 -9.42 -6.15 3.06
C GLY A 58 -9.96 -4.81 2.55
N ASP A 59 -10.26 -3.86 3.45
CA ASP A 59 -10.75 -2.53 3.07
C ASP A 59 -9.74 -1.77 2.18
N ILE A 60 -8.44 -2.03 2.35
CA ILE A 60 -7.38 -1.41 1.52
C ILE A 60 -7.42 -1.98 0.10
N VAL A 61 -7.59 -3.30 -0.03
CA VAL A 61 -7.67 -3.98 -1.34
C VAL A 61 -8.92 -3.53 -2.10
N ASP A 62 -10.06 -3.44 -1.43
CA ASP A 62 -11.32 -3.00 -2.03
C ASP A 62 -11.20 -1.57 -2.62
N VAL A 63 -10.49 -0.67 -1.92
CA VAL A 63 -10.25 0.70 -2.41
C VAL A 63 -9.32 0.70 -3.63
N LEU A 64 -8.30 -0.16 -3.64
CA LEU A 64 -7.40 -0.32 -4.79
C LEU A 64 -8.14 -0.86 -6.02
N GLU A 65 -8.96 -1.90 -5.84
CA GLU A 65 -9.78 -2.48 -6.92
C GLU A 65 -10.81 -1.47 -7.46
N ALA A 66 -11.44 -0.70 -6.56
CA ALA A 66 -12.36 0.37 -6.96
C ALA A 66 -11.67 1.47 -7.77
N TRP A 67 -10.43 1.82 -7.41
CA TRP A 67 -9.63 2.80 -8.14
C TRP A 67 -9.20 2.26 -9.51
N GLU A 68 -8.71 1.03 -9.59
CA GLU A 68 -8.35 0.39 -10.87
C GLU A 68 -9.55 0.29 -11.82
N LYS A 69 -10.74 -0.05 -11.29
CA LYS A 69 -11.98 -0.11 -12.09
C LYS A 69 -12.40 1.26 -12.66
N SER A 70 -11.98 2.35 -12.04
CA SER A 70 -12.31 3.71 -12.46
C SER A 70 -11.34 4.29 -13.50
N ASN A 71 -10.24 3.60 -13.78
CA ASN A 71 -9.14 4.06 -14.64
C ASN A 71 -8.98 3.18 -15.88
#